data_AF-A0A1D2RAW0-F1
#
_entry.id   AF-A0A1D2RAW0-F1
#
_cell.length_a   1.000
_cell.length_b   1.000
_cell.length_c   1.000
_cell.angle_alpha   90.00
_cell.angle_beta   90.00
_cell.angle_gamma   90.00
#
_symmetry.space_group_name_H-M   'P 1'
#
loop_
_entity.id
_entity.type
_entity.pdbx_description
1 polymer ?
#
loop_
_entity_poly.entity_id
_entity_poly.type
_entity_poly.pdbx_seq_one_letter_code
_entity_poly.pdbx_strand_id
1 'polypeptide(L)'
;MGSAVELLFKSTKIAQGSEVFIFKMPAVRLNDLVEVVIEETAPKYKFNPGDIETKTIGLKSGEKYYEELMTEEEVTRSLETNDMFIVFPQLKELINQEHFRELGATDVHSSDYNSHKMPLLNKDEIKKILYESKALS
;
A
#
# COMPACT_ATOMS: atom_id res chain seq x y z
N MET A 1 -6.00 -0.73 16.15
CA MET A 1 -6.86 -1.11 15.02
C MET A 1 -5.97 -1.21 13.80
N GLY A 2 -6.29 -2.03 12.79
CA GLY A 2 -5.45 -2.11 11.59
C GLY A 2 -5.56 -0.82 10.76
N SER A 3 -4.46 -0.36 10.18
CA SER A 3 -4.40 0.90 9.40
C SER A 3 -5.45 0.97 8.29
N ALA A 4 -5.81 -0.17 7.69
CA ALA A 4 -6.87 -0.26 6.69
C ALA A 4 -8.26 0.14 7.24
N VAL A 5 -8.56 -0.21 8.50
CA VAL A 5 -9.86 0.10 9.14
C VAL A 5 -9.94 1.60 9.46
N GLU A 6 -8.85 2.20 9.93
CA GLU A 6 -8.80 3.63 10.23
C GLU A 6 -8.99 4.46 8.97
N LEU A 7 -8.31 4.08 7.89
CA LEU A 7 -8.44 4.76 6.60
C LEU A 7 -9.82 4.55 5.97
N LEU A 8 -10.46 3.38 6.17
CA LEU A 8 -11.85 3.14 5.80
C LEU A 8 -12.83 4.06 6.54
N PHE A 9 -12.65 4.24 7.86
CA PHE A 9 -13.49 5.17 8.62
C PHE A 9 -13.21 6.62 8.25
N LYS A 10 -11.98 6.95 7.82
CA LYS A 10 -11.65 8.28 7.30
C LYS A 10 -12.34 8.54 5.95
N SER A 11 -12.29 7.59 5.01
CA SER A 11 -12.92 7.73 3.70
C SER A 11 -14.44 7.82 3.81
N THR A 12 -15.07 6.99 4.63
CA THR A 12 -16.54 7.02 4.84
C THR A 12 -17.05 8.34 5.41
N LYS A 13 -16.23 9.10 6.17
CA LYS A 13 -16.61 10.42 6.68
C LYS A 13 -16.62 11.53 5.63
N ILE A 14 -15.84 11.37 4.56
CA ILE A 14 -15.63 12.40 3.54
C ILE A 14 -16.28 12.05 2.19
N ALA A 15 -16.75 10.82 2.03
CA ALA A 15 -17.35 10.34 0.79
C ALA A 15 -18.65 11.09 0.44
N GLN A 16 -18.77 11.53 -0.81
CA GLN A 16 -19.99 12.09 -1.39
C GLN A 16 -20.72 11.06 -2.27
N GLY A 17 -20.05 9.96 -2.62
CA GLY A 17 -20.56 8.83 -3.38
C GLY A 17 -19.89 8.69 -4.74
N SER A 18 -19.65 7.45 -5.17
CA SER A 18 -19.01 7.08 -6.44
C SER A 18 -17.51 7.35 -6.55
N GLU A 19 -16.84 7.84 -5.50
CA GLU A 19 -15.39 7.94 -5.44
C GLU A 19 -14.74 6.60 -5.08
N VAL A 20 -13.52 6.38 -5.57
CA VAL A 20 -12.66 5.28 -5.13
C VAL A 20 -11.53 5.88 -4.29
N PHE A 21 -11.39 5.40 -3.06
CA PHE A 21 -10.33 5.81 -2.14
C PHE A 21 -9.19 4.81 -2.18
N ILE A 22 -7.99 5.27 -2.51
CA ILE A 22 -6.80 4.43 -2.67
C ILE A 22 -5.76 4.87 -1.64
N PHE A 23 -5.47 4.01 -0.67
CA PHE A 23 -4.59 4.36 0.43
C PHE A 23 -3.13 4.34 0.01
N LYS A 24 -2.39 5.38 0.41
CA LYS A 24 -0.93 5.44 0.22
C LYS A 24 -0.30 4.45 1.19
N MET A 25 0.35 3.44 0.64
CA MET A 25 1.00 2.38 1.40
C MET A 25 2.47 2.28 0.99
N PRO A 26 3.38 2.02 1.95
CA PRO A 26 4.76 1.74 1.60
C PRO A 26 4.85 0.40 0.87
N ALA A 27 5.85 0.27 0.00
CA ALA A 27 6.08 -0.97 -0.74
C ALA A 27 7.08 -1.86 0.00
N VAL A 28 7.00 -3.17 -0.23
CA VAL A 28 7.92 -4.15 0.35
C VAL A 28 8.59 -4.95 -0.76
N ARG A 29 9.90 -5.19 -0.65
CA ARG A 29 10.58 -6.16 -1.51
C ARG A 29 10.33 -7.55 -0.97
N LEU A 30 9.92 -8.46 -1.84
CA LEU A 30 9.63 -9.84 -1.44
C LEU A 30 10.85 -10.52 -0.80
N ASN A 31 12.05 -10.27 -1.31
CA ASN A 31 13.28 -10.85 -0.73
C ASN A 31 13.52 -10.36 0.71
N ASP A 32 13.40 -9.06 0.96
CA ASP A 32 13.58 -8.48 2.30
C ASP A 32 12.54 -9.05 3.28
N LEU A 33 11.30 -9.24 2.82
CA LEU A 33 10.25 -9.87 3.62
C LEU A 33 10.58 -11.33 3.96
N VAL A 34 11.03 -12.12 2.97
CA VAL A 34 11.41 -13.52 3.17
C VAL A 34 12.57 -13.64 4.16
N GLU A 35 13.60 -12.80 3.99
CA GLU A 35 14.76 -12.77 4.88
C GLU A 35 14.35 -12.45 6.33
N VAL A 36 13.54 -11.41 6.54
CA VAL A 36 13.05 -11.05 7.89
C VAL A 36 12.22 -12.18 8.50
N VAL A 37 11.35 -12.83 7.73
CA VAL A 37 10.56 -13.95 8.24
C VAL A 37 11.47 -15.12 8.65
N ILE A 38 12.47 -15.48 7.85
CA ILE A 38 13.43 -16.54 8.17
C ILE A 38 14.21 -16.20 9.44
N GLU A 39 14.79 -14.99 9.49
CA GLU A 39 15.59 -14.48 10.62
C GLU A 39 14.79 -14.51 11.94
N GLU A 40 13.50 -14.13 11.90
CA GLU A 40 12.66 -14.03 13.10
C GLU A 40 11.95 -15.32 13.50
N THR A 41 11.72 -16.25 12.57
CA THR A 41 10.96 -17.49 12.85
C THR A 41 11.87 -18.68 13.12
N ALA A 42 12.99 -18.84 12.43
CA ALA A 42 13.85 -20.02 12.57
C ALA A 42 14.32 -20.25 14.02
N PRO A 43 14.79 -19.22 14.76
CA PRO A 43 15.26 -19.40 16.13
C PRO A 43 14.13 -19.82 17.09
N LYS A 44 12.88 -19.40 16.84
CA LYS A 44 11.71 -19.77 17.65
C LYS A 44 11.44 -21.28 17.62
N TYR A 45 11.84 -21.93 16.54
CA TYR A 45 11.72 -23.38 16.35
C TYR A 45 13.05 -24.12 16.48
N LYS A 46 14.09 -23.46 17.03
CA LYS A 46 15.44 -24.01 17.22
C LYS A 46 16.15 -24.40 15.92
N PHE A 47 15.80 -23.75 14.81
CA PHE A 47 16.54 -23.83 13.57
C PHE A 47 17.51 -22.65 13.45
N ASN A 48 18.65 -22.87 12.79
CA ASN A 48 19.55 -21.79 12.40
C ASN A 48 19.01 -21.14 11.11
N PRO A 49 18.80 -19.82 11.07
CA PRO A 49 18.36 -19.12 9.86
C PRO A 49 19.20 -19.44 8.62
N GLY A 50 20.53 -19.59 8.79
CA GLY A 50 21.45 -19.88 7.69
C GLY A 50 21.29 -21.26 7.06
N ASP A 51 20.58 -22.18 7.72
CA ASP A 51 20.34 -23.54 7.21
C ASP A 51 19.03 -23.62 6.40
N ILE A 52 18.26 -22.54 6.32
CA ILE A 52 16.98 -22.50 5.59
C ILE A 52 17.23 -22.08 4.14
N GLU A 53 16.96 -22.99 3.22
CA GLU A 53 17.11 -22.74 1.78
C GLU A 53 15.91 -21.97 1.19
N THR A 54 16.20 -20.88 0.47
CA THR A 54 15.22 -20.16 -0.35
C THR A 54 15.28 -20.61 -1.80
N LYS A 55 14.17 -21.10 -2.37
CA LYS A 55 14.08 -21.52 -3.77
C LYS A 55 13.18 -20.60 -4.59
N THR A 56 13.74 -19.96 -5.61
CA THR A 56 12.98 -19.18 -6.60
C THR A 56 12.27 -20.12 -7.57
N ILE A 57 10.93 -20.12 -7.55
CA ILE A 57 10.09 -20.95 -8.45
C ILE A 57 9.68 -20.24 -9.75
N GLY A 58 10.08 -18.98 -9.92
CA GLY A 58 9.64 -18.14 -11.03
C GLY A 58 8.23 -17.56 -10.80
N LEU A 59 7.79 -16.74 -11.75
CA LEU A 59 6.49 -16.08 -11.72
C LEU A 59 5.38 -17.08 -12.07
N LYS A 60 4.32 -17.14 -11.26
CA LYS A 60 3.14 -17.93 -11.59
C LYS A 60 2.29 -17.22 -12.63
N SER A 61 1.50 -17.99 -13.38
CA SER A 61 0.56 -17.43 -14.35
C SER A 61 -0.41 -16.46 -13.66
N GLY A 62 -0.43 -15.21 -14.14
CA GLY A 62 -1.27 -14.13 -13.61
C GLY A 62 -0.64 -13.24 -12.55
N GLU A 63 0.56 -13.56 -12.05
CA GLU A 63 1.30 -12.67 -11.15
C GLU A 63 1.93 -11.50 -11.93
N LYS A 64 1.96 -10.31 -11.33
CA LYS A 64 2.68 -9.14 -11.83
C LYS A 64 3.98 -8.94 -11.04
N TYR A 65 4.99 -8.32 -11.67
CA TYR A 65 6.24 -7.97 -10.99
C TYR A 65 6.09 -6.80 -10.00
N TYR A 66 5.12 -5.93 -10.26
CA TYR A 66 4.77 -4.79 -9.42
C TYR A 66 3.26 -4.57 -9.48
N GLU A 67 2.74 -3.96 -8.43
CA GLU A 67 1.35 -3.52 -8.36
C GLU A 67 1.26 -2.03 -8.65
N GLU A 68 0.18 -1.65 -9.31
CA GLU A 68 -0.16 -0.26 -9.64
C GLU A 68 -1.32 0.14 -8.74
N LEU A 69 -1.18 1.26 -8.02
CA LEU A 69 -2.25 1.75 -7.17
C LEU A 69 -3.36 2.40 -8.01
N MET A 70 -2.99 3.05 -9.11
CA MET A 70 -3.91 3.73 -10.02
C MET A 70 -3.32 3.84 -11.42
N THR A 71 -4.19 3.94 -12.41
CA THR A 71 -3.82 4.16 -13.81
C THR A 71 -3.55 5.64 -14.10
N GLU A 72 -2.83 5.94 -15.20
CA GLU A 72 -2.60 7.33 -15.64
C GLU A 72 -3.92 8.08 -15.91
N GLU A 73 -4.94 7.37 -16.42
CA GLU A 73 -6.27 7.94 -16.67
C GLU A 73 -6.93 8.37 -15.34
N GLU A 74 -6.86 7.51 -14.32
CA GLU A 74 -7.38 7.80 -12.98
C GLU A 74 -6.68 9.00 -12.34
N VAL A 75 -5.36 9.16 -12.53
CA VAL A 75 -4.59 10.31 -12.01
C VAL A 75 -5.22 11.64 -12.46
N THR A 76 -5.65 11.75 -13.73
CA THR A 76 -6.23 13.00 -14.28
C THR A 76 -7.59 13.40 -13.66
N ARG A 77 -8.23 12.46 -12.97
CA ARG A 77 -9.52 12.65 -12.27
C ARG A 77 -9.40 12.35 -10.79
N SER A 78 -8.23 12.60 -10.20
CA SER A 78 -7.97 12.35 -8.78
C SER A 78 -7.48 13.57 -8.04
N LEU A 79 -7.72 13.59 -6.74
CA LEU A 79 -6.99 14.43 -5.77
C LEU A 79 -6.17 13.54 -4.84
N GLU A 80 -5.17 14.12 -4.17
CA GLU A 80 -4.40 13.45 -3.13
C GLU A 80 -4.44 14.20 -1.80
N THR A 81 -4.40 13.43 -0.71
CA THR A 81 -4.07 13.91 0.63
C THR A 81 -2.77 13.24 1.07
N ASN A 82 -2.32 13.48 2.30
CA ASN A 82 -1.14 12.80 2.85
C ASN A 82 -1.27 11.26 2.85
N ASP A 83 -2.47 10.72 3.03
CA ASP A 83 -2.66 9.28 3.31
C ASP A 83 -3.40 8.53 2.19
N MET A 84 -4.02 9.22 1.24
CA MET A 84 -4.83 8.58 0.20
C MET A 84 -4.97 9.41 -1.06
N PHE A 85 -5.28 8.73 -2.16
CA PHE A 85 -5.84 9.28 -3.39
C PHE A 85 -7.36 9.15 -3.36
N ILE A 86 -8.03 10.14 -3.95
CA ILE A 86 -9.49 10.22 -4.09
C ILE A 86 -9.76 10.27 -5.58
N VAL A 87 -10.17 9.14 -6.15
CA VAL A 87 -10.41 8.99 -7.58
C VAL A 87 -11.89 9.23 -7.86
N PHE A 88 -12.19 10.25 -8.67
CA PHE A 88 -13.56 10.58 -9.04
C PHE A 88 -14.06 9.70 -10.18
N PRO A 89 -15.38 9.45 -10.31
CA PRO A 89 -15.92 8.76 -11.47
C PRO A 89 -15.65 9.54 -12.77
N GLN A 90 -15.90 8.91 -13.92
CA GLN A 90 -15.76 9.56 -15.24
C GLN A 90 -16.51 10.90 -15.33
N LEU A 91 -17.70 10.97 -14.72
CA LEU A 91 -18.50 12.19 -14.64
C LEU A 91 -18.18 12.96 -13.35
N LYS A 92 -16.92 13.39 -13.22
CA LYS A 92 -16.39 14.05 -12.00
C LYS A 92 -17.02 15.41 -11.70
N GLU A 93 -17.73 16.00 -12.66
CA GLU A 93 -18.46 17.26 -12.53
C GLU A 93 -19.66 17.14 -11.58
N LEU A 94 -20.16 15.92 -11.33
CA LEU A 94 -21.20 15.68 -10.34
C LEU A 94 -20.69 15.69 -8.90
N ILE A 95 -19.36 15.67 -8.71
CA ILE A 95 -18.73 15.65 -7.39
C ILE A 95 -18.28 17.07 -7.02
N ASN A 96 -18.58 17.50 -5.80
CA ASN A 96 -18.10 18.78 -5.30
C ASN A 96 -16.63 18.65 -4.88
N GLN A 97 -15.72 18.83 -5.84
CA GLN A 97 -14.28 18.73 -5.61
C GLN A 97 -13.76 19.75 -4.57
N GLU A 98 -14.43 20.91 -4.45
CA GLU A 98 -14.04 21.95 -3.49
C GLU A 98 -14.15 21.44 -2.05
N HIS A 99 -15.15 20.61 -1.76
CA HIS A 99 -15.28 19.96 -0.45
C HIS A 99 -14.00 19.21 -0.03
N PHE A 100 -13.37 18.51 -0.97
CA PHE A 100 -12.14 17.78 -0.70
C PHE A 100 -10.94 18.71 -0.56
N ARG A 101 -10.91 19.82 -1.31
CA ARG A 101 -9.85 20.84 -1.20
C ARG A 101 -9.91 21.57 0.14
N GLU A 102 -11.11 21.88 0.64
CA GLU A 102 -11.33 22.42 1.99
C GLU A 102 -10.82 21.47 3.09
N LEU A 103 -10.86 20.15 2.82
CA LEU A 103 -10.30 19.11 3.69
C LEU A 103 -8.79 18.88 3.48
N GLY A 104 -8.14 19.70 2.66
CA GLY A 104 -6.70 19.68 2.42
C GLY A 104 -6.24 18.75 1.29
N ALA A 105 -7.14 18.32 0.41
CA ALA A 105 -6.75 17.58 -0.79
C ALA A 105 -6.19 18.51 -1.88
N THR A 106 -5.16 18.05 -2.58
CA THR A 106 -4.48 18.78 -3.67
C THR A 106 -4.52 17.98 -4.97
N ASP A 107 -4.16 18.61 -6.09
CA ASP A 107 -4.00 17.91 -7.35
C ASP A 107 -2.87 16.88 -7.26
N VAL A 108 -3.02 15.78 -7.98
CA VAL A 108 -2.04 14.70 -8.01
C VAL A 108 -0.84 15.12 -8.87
N HIS A 109 0.35 15.21 -8.29
CA HIS A 109 1.53 15.79 -8.97
C HIS A 109 2.46 14.77 -9.63
N SER A 110 2.20 13.46 -9.51
CA SER A 110 2.99 12.40 -10.15
C SER A 110 2.09 11.41 -10.91
N SER A 111 2.47 11.05 -12.13
CA SER A 111 1.72 10.07 -12.95
C SER A 111 2.14 8.62 -12.70
N ASP A 112 3.20 8.36 -11.92
CA ASP A 112 3.84 7.05 -11.82
C ASP A 112 3.76 6.45 -10.39
N TYR A 113 2.57 6.31 -9.83
CA TYR A 113 2.41 5.67 -8.52
C TYR A 113 2.33 4.14 -8.63
N ASN A 114 3.46 3.52 -8.98
CA ASN A 114 3.69 2.08 -8.86
C ASN A 114 4.54 1.77 -7.62
N SER A 115 4.51 0.52 -7.16
CA SER A 115 5.30 0.08 -5.98
C SER A 115 6.82 0.26 -6.13
N HIS A 116 7.31 0.55 -7.34
CA HIS A 116 8.73 0.80 -7.60
C HIS A 116 9.17 2.24 -7.25
N LYS A 117 8.24 3.20 -7.21
CA LYS A 117 8.50 4.61 -6.85
C LYS A 117 8.02 5.00 -5.45
N MET A 118 7.29 4.11 -4.78
CA MET A 118 6.93 4.26 -3.36
C MET A 118 8.14 4.05 -2.45
N PRO A 119 8.15 4.66 -1.25
CA PRO A 119 9.16 4.34 -0.23
C PRO A 119 9.12 2.84 0.05
N LEU A 120 10.28 2.20 -0.10
CA LEU A 120 10.47 0.81 0.22
C LEU A 120 10.78 0.66 1.69
N LEU A 121 10.06 -0.22 2.37
CA LEU A 121 10.34 -0.57 3.76
C LEU A 121 11.71 -1.23 3.87
N ASN A 122 12.48 -0.81 4.86
CA ASN A 122 13.68 -1.54 5.26
C ASN A 122 13.32 -2.74 6.16
N LYS A 123 14.30 -3.63 6.39
CA LYS A 123 14.09 -4.85 7.19
C LYS A 123 13.57 -4.59 8.61
N ASP A 124 14.02 -3.54 9.27
CA ASP A 124 13.57 -3.20 10.63
C ASP A 124 12.11 -2.73 10.65
N GLU A 125 11.70 -1.96 9.64
CA GLU A 125 10.30 -1.53 9.47
C GLU A 125 9.39 -2.72 9.15
N ILE A 126 9.82 -3.63 8.27
CA ILE A 126 9.11 -4.87 7.95
C ILE A 126 8.91 -5.69 9.24
N LYS A 127 10.00 -5.90 10.00
CA LYS A 127 9.97 -6.63 11.27
C LYS A 127 8.97 -6.01 12.24
N LYS A 128 9.01 -4.69 12.42
CA LYS A 128 8.08 -3.96 13.29
C LYS A 128 6.62 -4.22 12.91
N ILE A 129 6.29 -4.06 11.62
CA ILE A 129 4.92 -4.29 11.11
C ILE A 129 4.48 -5.74 11.35
N LEU A 130 5.35 -6.72 11.14
CA LEU A 130 5.04 -8.13 11.33
C LEU A 130 4.76 -8.49 12.80
N TYR A 131 5.41 -7.83 13.76
CA TYR A 131 5.12 -7.98 15.18
C TYR A 131 3.84 -7.25 15.60
N GLU A 132 3.64 -6.02 15.12
CA GLU A 132 2.42 -5.23 15.39
C GLU A 132 1.16 -5.93 14.84
N SER A 133 1.27 -6.57 13.68
CA SER A 133 0.20 -7.36 13.06
C SER A 133 0.00 -8.74 13.68
N LYS A 134 0.85 -9.14 14.64
CA LYS A 134 0.85 -10.49 15.25
C LYS A 134 1.12 -11.63 14.26
N ALA A 135 1.71 -11.33 13.11
CA ALA A 135 2.08 -12.35 12.12
C ALA A 135 3.30 -13.17 12.57
N LEU A 136 4.15 -12.58 13.43
CA LEU A 136 5.33 -13.24 14.00
C LEU A 136 5.21 -13.52 15.51
N SER A 137 4.09 -13.21 16.14
CA SER A 137 3.88 -13.41 17.59
C SER A 137 3.46 -14.83 17.93
#